data_AF-A0A1J7JDF7-F1
#
_entry.id   AF-A0A1J7JDF7-F1
#
_cell.length_a   1.000
_cell.length_b   1.000
_cell.length_c   1.000
_cell.angle_alpha   90.00
_cell.angle_beta   90.00
_cell.angle_gamma   90.00
#
_symmetry.space_group_name_H-M   'P 1'
#
loop_
_entity.id
_entity.type
_entity.pdbx_description
1 polymer ?
#
loop_
_entity_poly.entity_id
_entity_poly.type
_entity_poly.pdbx_seq_one_letter_code
_entity_poly.pdbx_strand_id
1 'polypeptide(L)'
;MSQRASIIAADGGQFGWFAKIGATPEAVNVLNDQPVLFTILIVVLLAVILQCLLIWYIHFATMKPEQKKKKDPKKDAGKAPAKRLPFLRG
;
A
#
# COMPACT_ATOMS: atom_id res chain seq x y z
N MET A 1 34.59 -12.90 -26.52
CA MET A 1 33.57 -12.19 -25.72
C MET A 1 32.76 -13.24 -24.95
N SER A 2 32.59 -13.00 -23.65
CA SER A 2 32.31 -14.02 -22.62
C SER A 2 30.91 -14.66 -22.75
N GLN A 3 30.82 -16.01 -22.69
CA GLN A 3 29.57 -16.80 -22.68
C GLN A 3 28.53 -16.32 -21.64
N ARG A 4 28.96 -15.55 -20.63
CA ARG A 4 28.08 -14.93 -19.63
C ARG A 4 27.17 -13.85 -20.21
N ALA A 5 27.61 -13.14 -21.24
CA ALA A 5 26.81 -12.10 -21.91
C ALA A 5 25.66 -12.71 -22.73
N SER A 6 25.89 -13.85 -23.38
CA SER A 6 24.86 -14.58 -24.14
C SER A 6 23.80 -15.24 -23.25
N ILE A 7 24.17 -15.67 -22.03
CA ILE A 7 23.20 -16.21 -21.07
C ILE A 7 22.24 -15.11 -20.59
N ILE A 8 22.75 -13.91 -20.30
CA ILE A 8 21.91 -12.77 -19.88
C ILE A 8 21.01 -12.28 -21.03
N ALA A 9 21.46 -12.36 -22.28
CA ALA A 9 20.66 -12.01 -23.44
C ALA A 9 19.52 -13.02 -23.73
N ALA A 10 19.73 -14.31 -23.46
CA ALA A 10 18.74 -15.36 -23.73
C ALA A 10 17.53 -15.36 -22.77
N ASP A 11 17.71 -14.87 -21.54
CA ASP A 11 16.65 -14.78 -20.51
C ASP A 11 15.82 -13.48 -20.57
N GLY A 12 16.07 -12.60 -21.55
CA GLY A 12 15.37 -11.31 -21.69
C GLY A 12 16.01 -10.14 -20.93
N GLY A 13 17.32 -10.21 -20.65
CA GLY A 13 18.06 -9.16 -19.94
C GLY A 13 17.80 -9.14 -18.44
N GLN A 14 18.27 -8.08 -17.77
CA GLN A 14 18.16 -7.90 -16.31
C GLN A 14 16.70 -7.87 -15.81
N PHE A 15 15.75 -7.52 -16.67
CA PHE A 15 14.32 -7.44 -16.36
C PHE A 15 13.47 -8.58 -16.96
N GLY A 16 14.05 -9.63 -17.53
CA GLY A 16 13.30 -10.75 -18.12
C GLY A 16 12.33 -11.48 -17.15
N TRP A 17 12.57 -11.40 -15.85
CA TRP A 17 11.65 -11.92 -14.83
C TRP A 17 10.38 -11.10 -14.64
N PHE A 18 10.34 -9.82 -15.07
CA PHE A 18 9.12 -9.01 -15.03
C PHE A 18 8.01 -9.59 -15.93
N ALA A 19 8.38 -10.25 -17.02
CA ALA A 19 7.44 -10.98 -17.86
C ALA A 19 6.71 -12.10 -17.09
N LYS A 20 7.37 -12.71 -16.09
CA LYS A 20 6.76 -13.77 -15.24
C LYS A 20 5.75 -13.22 -14.22
N ILE A 21 5.79 -11.91 -13.96
CA ILE A 21 4.87 -11.21 -13.05
C ILE A 21 3.71 -10.56 -13.83
N GLY A 22 3.71 -10.70 -15.15
CA GLY A 22 2.65 -10.18 -16.03
C GLY A 22 2.96 -8.82 -16.64
N ALA A 23 4.21 -8.36 -16.62
CA ALA A 23 4.60 -7.18 -17.39
C ALA A 23 4.49 -7.48 -18.90
N THR A 24 3.95 -6.53 -19.66
CA THR A 24 3.91 -6.64 -21.12
C THR A 24 5.33 -6.66 -21.69
N PRO A 25 5.59 -7.41 -22.79
CA PRO A 25 6.92 -7.50 -23.39
C PRO A 25 7.49 -6.14 -23.82
N GLU A 26 6.62 -5.21 -24.22
CA GLU A 26 6.98 -3.82 -24.52
C GLU A 26 7.47 -3.07 -23.28
N ALA A 27 6.81 -3.25 -22.13
CA ALA A 27 7.27 -2.68 -20.87
C ALA A 27 8.63 -3.27 -20.48
N VAL A 28 8.84 -4.58 -20.63
CA VAL A 28 10.13 -5.22 -20.32
C VAL A 28 11.27 -4.69 -21.21
N ASN A 29 11.01 -4.43 -22.49
CA ASN A 29 12.01 -3.81 -23.38
C ASN A 29 12.32 -2.36 -23.00
N VAL A 30 11.32 -1.52 -22.74
CA VAL A 30 11.54 -0.13 -22.30
C VAL A 30 12.29 -0.09 -20.97
N LEU A 31 12.01 -1.04 -20.08
CA LEU A 31 12.74 -1.20 -18.81
C LEU A 31 14.21 -1.57 -19.02
N ASN A 32 14.49 -2.47 -19.98
CA ASN A 32 15.86 -2.83 -20.34
C ASN A 32 16.60 -1.67 -21.05
N ASP A 33 15.92 -0.87 -21.87
CA ASP A 33 16.50 0.25 -22.61
C ASP A 33 16.80 1.46 -21.71
N GLN A 34 16.03 1.65 -20.63
CA GLN A 34 16.16 2.80 -19.73
C GLN A 34 16.19 2.37 -18.25
N PRO A 35 17.27 1.71 -17.80
CA PRO A 35 17.37 1.20 -16.42
C PRO A 35 17.29 2.30 -15.36
N VAL A 36 17.69 3.53 -15.70
CA VAL A 36 17.59 4.70 -14.82
C VAL A 36 16.13 5.13 -14.62
N LEU A 37 15.31 5.09 -15.68
CA LEU A 37 13.89 5.46 -15.60
C LEU A 37 13.13 4.52 -14.66
N PHE A 38 13.39 3.22 -14.74
CA PHE A 38 12.81 2.23 -13.83
C PHE A 38 13.20 2.49 -12.38
N THR A 39 14.48 2.76 -12.13
CA THR A 39 14.98 3.04 -10.78
C THR A 39 14.29 4.26 -10.18
N ILE A 40 14.10 5.33 -10.97
CA ILE A 40 13.39 6.53 -10.54
C ILE A 40 11.94 6.20 -10.14
N LEU A 41 11.23 5.40 -10.93
CA LEU A 41 9.84 5.01 -10.61
C LEU A 41 9.75 4.28 -9.27
N ILE A 42 10.68 3.36 -8.98
CA ILE A 42 10.72 2.68 -7.67
C ILE A 42 11.05 3.66 -6.55
N VAL A 43 12.03 4.54 -6.73
CA VAL A 43 12.41 5.53 -5.72
C VAL A 43 11.25 6.46 -5.41
N VAL A 44 10.53 6.95 -6.42
CA VAL A 44 9.34 7.79 -6.24
C VAL A 44 8.24 7.03 -5.52
N LEU A 45 7.97 5.77 -5.89
CA LEU A 45 6.98 4.93 -5.20
C LEU A 45 7.33 4.76 -3.72
N LEU A 46 8.59 4.46 -3.40
CA LEU A 46 9.06 4.33 -2.02
C LEU A 46 8.97 5.66 -1.26
N ALA A 47 9.32 6.77 -1.91
CA ALA A 47 9.22 8.11 -1.32
C ALA A 47 7.77 8.45 -0.97
N VAL A 48 6.82 8.18 -1.87
CA VAL A 48 5.38 8.39 -1.63
C VAL A 48 4.87 7.52 -0.48
N ILE A 49 5.26 6.24 -0.43
CA ILE A 49 4.88 5.34 0.68
C ILE A 49 5.43 5.88 2.01
N LEU A 50 6.72 6.25 2.05
CA LEU A 50 7.33 6.84 3.26
C LEU A 50 6.60 8.11 3.68
N GLN A 51 6.26 8.98 2.72
CA GLN A 51 5.59 10.25 2.99
C GLN A 51 4.18 10.02 3.55
N CYS A 52 3.41 9.07 3.00
CA CYS A 52 2.12 8.66 3.54
C CYS A 52 2.25 8.13 4.98
N LEU A 53 3.24 7.27 5.26
CA LEU A 53 3.49 6.73 6.59
C LEU A 53 3.91 7.82 7.59
N LEU A 54 4.70 8.79 7.15
CA LEU A 54 5.15 9.89 8.00
C LEU A 54 4.00 10.84 8.33
N ILE A 55 3.12 11.14 7.37
CA ILE A 55 1.88 11.90 7.62
C ILE A 55 0.94 11.12 8.54
N TRP A 56 0.78 9.82 8.33
CA TRP A 56 -0.03 8.96 9.20
C TRP A 56 0.53 8.90 10.62
N TYR A 57 1.85 8.80 10.77
CA TYR A 57 2.53 8.81 12.06
C TYR A 57 2.33 10.14 12.79
N ILE A 58 2.52 11.27 12.09
CA ILE A 58 2.25 12.59 12.66
C ILE A 58 0.77 12.73 13.02
N HIS A 59 -0.15 12.27 12.18
CA HIS A 59 -1.58 12.28 12.48
C HIS A 59 -1.89 11.48 13.76
N PHE A 60 -1.34 10.27 13.89
CA PHE A 60 -1.50 9.44 15.08
C PHE A 60 -0.87 10.06 16.35
N ALA A 61 0.31 10.68 16.22
CA ALA A 61 1.01 11.32 17.33
C ALA A 61 0.37 12.64 17.76
N THR A 62 -0.18 13.42 16.82
CA THR A 62 -0.83 14.72 17.09
C THR A 62 -2.30 14.60 17.48
N MET A 63 -2.92 13.43 17.32
CA MET A 63 -4.20 13.10 17.96
C MET A 63 -4.07 13.24 19.48
N LYS A 64 -4.49 14.41 19.96
CA LYS A 64 -4.40 14.86 21.36
C LYS A 64 -4.73 13.72 22.34
N PRO A 65 -3.92 13.50 23.39
CA PRO A 65 -4.24 12.56 24.46
C PRO A 65 -5.59 12.87 25.14
N GLU A 66 -6.09 14.09 25.00
CA GLU A 66 -7.39 14.55 25.48
C GLU A 66 -8.61 13.88 24.81
N GLN A 67 -8.47 13.32 23.60
CA GLN A 67 -9.54 12.54 22.97
C GLN A 67 -9.54 11.06 23.42
N LYS A 68 -8.44 10.57 23.99
CA LYS A 68 -8.36 9.21 24.56
C LYS A 68 -9.14 9.11 25.88
N LYS A 69 -9.20 10.19 26.68
CA LYS A 69 -10.00 10.24 27.93
C LYS A 69 -11.51 10.38 27.72
N LYS A 70 -11.99 10.63 26.50
CA LYS A 70 -13.44 10.64 26.17
C LYS A 70 -13.91 9.34 25.51
N LYS A 71 -12.99 8.41 25.24
CA LYS A 71 -13.27 7.10 24.64
C LYS A 71 -12.93 5.96 25.59
N ASP A 72 -13.21 6.13 26.89
CA ASP A 72 -13.54 4.96 27.69
C ASP A 72 -14.78 4.31 27.05
N PRO A 73 -14.67 3.07 26.55
CA PRO A 73 -15.83 2.38 26.03
C PRO A 73 -16.77 2.12 27.21
N LYS A 74 -17.95 2.74 27.18
CA LYS A 74 -19.11 2.08 27.76
C LYS A 74 -19.19 0.72 27.07
N LYS A 75 -18.70 -0.31 27.77
CA LYS A 75 -19.21 -1.68 27.65
C LYS A 75 -20.73 -1.59 27.78
N ASP A 76 -21.43 -2.54 27.15
CA ASP A 76 -22.89 -2.68 27.01
C ASP A 76 -23.42 -2.00 25.73
N ALA A 77 -24.06 -2.66 24.78
CA ALA A 77 -24.47 -4.05 24.59
C ALA A 77 -24.72 -4.17 23.05
N GLY A 78 -24.24 -5.19 22.35
CA GLY A 78 -25.02 -6.43 22.25
C GLY A 78 -26.41 -6.17 21.65
N LYS A 79 -26.55 -6.41 20.33
CA LYS A 79 -27.79 -6.80 19.59
C LYS A 79 -29.15 -6.29 20.11
N ALA A 80 -29.87 -5.59 19.22
CA ALA A 80 -31.30 -5.26 19.26
C ALA A 80 -32.20 -6.44 19.73
N PRO A 81 -33.42 -6.20 20.28
CA PRO A 81 -34.53 -5.75 19.45
C PRO A 81 -35.52 -4.79 20.13
N ALA A 82 -36.35 -4.18 19.30
CA ALA A 82 -37.52 -3.37 19.65
C ALA A 82 -38.30 -3.90 20.88
N LYS A 83 -38.43 -3.09 21.93
CA LYS A 83 -39.46 -3.27 22.96
C LYS A 83 -40.06 -1.92 23.38
N ARG A 84 -41.19 -1.62 22.72
CA ARG A 84 -42.35 -0.80 23.10
C ARG A 84 -42.12 0.48 23.92
N LEU A 85 -42.47 1.60 23.29
CA LEU A 85 -42.73 2.89 23.93
C LEU A 85 -43.93 2.79 24.92
N PRO A 86 -43.82 3.31 26.17
CA PRO A 86 -44.78 3.03 27.23
C PRO A 86 -45.96 4.00 27.37
N PHE A 87 -46.21 4.92 26.41
CA PHE A 87 -47.19 6.02 26.60
C PHE A 87 -48.36 6.07 25.61
N LEU A 88 -48.48 5.14 24.65
CA LEU A 88 -49.60 5.09 23.71
C LEU A 88 -50.74 4.15 24.16
N ARG A 89 -50.86 3.91 25.47
CA ARG A 89 -51.91 3.08 26.06
C ARG A 89 -52.39 3.70 27.38
N GLY A 90 -53.12 4.78 27.26
CA GLY A 90 -53.87 5.46 28.33
C GLY A 90 -54.96 6.28 27.68
#